data_AF-A0A967CX48-F1
#
_entry.id   AF-A0A967CX48-F1
#
_cell.length_a   1.000
_cell.length_b   1.000
_cell.length_c   1.000
_cell.angle_alpha   90.00
_cell.angle_beta   90.00
_cell.angle_gamma   90.00
#
_symmetry.space_group_name_H-M   'P 1'
#
loop_
_entity.id
_entity.type
_entity.pdbx_description
1 polymer ?
#
loop_
_entity_poly.entity_id
_entity_poly.type
_entity_poly.pdbx_seq_one_letter_code
_entity_poly.pdbx_strand_id
1 'polypeptide(L)'
;TDVAFDGREMGVFMVLMAILGGKGTLWGPVIGATLFHFFKEGFWTYFLGWQYVALGVLIVVIVIYFPEGLMGWLREKYPEKFGEVVDEADRKAQVELK
;
A
#
# COMPACT_ATOMS: atom_id res chain seq x y z
N THR A 1 10.20 12.11 28.16
CA THR A 1 11.39 12.32 27.32
C THR A 1 10.92 12.91 26.01
N ASP A 2 10.93 14.24 25.89
CA ASP A 2 10.61 14.93 24.64
C ASP A 2 11.76 14.70 23.65
N VAL A 3 11.55 13.77 22.73
CA VAL A 3 12.36 13.66 21.53
C VAL A 3 11.71 14.54 20.46
N ALA A 4 12.47 15.43 19.84
CA ALA A 4 11.96 16.34 18.81
C ALA A 4 11.30 15.62 17.62
N PHE A 5 11.62 14.33 17.43
CA PHE A 5 10.95 13.42 16.52
C PHE A 5 10.64 12.12 17.26
N ASP A 6 9.36 11.80 17.45
CA ASP A 6 8.98 10.46 17.90
C ASP A 6 9.11 9.49 16.72
N GLY A 7 10.29 8.87 16.61
CA GLY A 7 10.60 7.91 15.56
C GLY A 7 9.68 6.68 15.56
N ARG A 8 8.99 6.39 16.67
CA ARG A 8 8.03 5.27 16.75
C ARG A 8 6.81 5.57 15.91
N GLU A 9 6.25 6.77 16.03
CA GLU A 9 5.07 7.13 15.24
C GLU A 9 5.42 7.37 13.77
N MET A 10 6.46 8.16 13.52
CA MET A 10 6.84 8.49 12.14
C MET A 10 7.31 7.26 11.36
N GLY A 11 8.09 6.37 11.98
CA GLY A 11 8.55 5.13 11.37
C GLY A 11 7.41 4.18 11.03
N VAL A 12 6.50 3.96 11.98
CA VAL A 12 5.34 3.07 11.77
C VAL A 12 4.45 3.60 10.66
N PHE A 13 4.16 4.91 10.63
CA PHE A 13 3.34 5.49 9.57
C PHE A 13 4.02 5.38 8.20
N MET A 14 5.33 5.63 8.08
CA MET A 14 6.03 5.47 6.82
C MET A 14 5.94 4.04 6.27
N VAL A 15 6.16 3.04 7.13
CA VAL A 15 6.07 1.63 6.75
C VAL A 15 4.64 1.27 6.36
N LEU A 16 3.64 1.73 7.11
CA LEU A 16 2.23 1.49 6.80
C LEU A 16 1.83 2.10 5.45
N MET A 17 2.24 3.32 5.15
CA MET A 17 1.96 3.96 3.85
C MET A 17 2.57 3.17 2.70
N ALA A 18 3.80 2.68 2.86
CA ALA A 18 4.47 1.88 1.84
C ALA A 18 3.79 0.51 1.62
N ILE A 19 3.44 -0.19 2.71
CA ILE A 19 2.77 -1.50 2.64
C ILE A 19 1.35 -1.36 2.08
N LEU A 20 0.59 -0.35 2.53
CA LEU A 20 -0.74 -0.04 2.01
C LEU A 20 -0.71 0.22 0.51
N GLY A 21 0.31 0.92 0.03
CA GLY A 21 0.52 1.20 -1.38
C GLY A 21 0.74 -0.03 -2.25
N GLY A 22 1.39 -1.07 -1.71
CA GLY A 22 1.71 -2.31 -2.39
C GLY A 22 3.17 -2.40 -2.85
N LYS A 23 3.72 -3.61 -2.75
CA LYS A 23 5.11 -3.95 -3.11
C LYS A 23 5.33 -3.88 -4.62
N GLY A 24 6.53 -3.45 -5.05
CA GLY A 24 6.95 -3.53 -6.46
C GLY A 24 6.50 -2.39 -7.38
N THR A 25 5.93 -1.29 -6.85
CA THR A 25 5.55 -0.12 -7.66
C THR A 25 6.12 1.18 -7.07
N LEU A 26 6.61 2.08 -7.94
CA LEU A 26 7.03 3.44 -7.55
C LEU A 26 5.84 4.30 -7.10
N TRP A 27 4.66 4.06 -7.67
CA TRP A 27 3.43 4.81 -7.38
C TRP A 27 2.68 4.31 -6.14
N GLY A 28 2.92 3.07 -5.71
CA GLY A 28 2.28 2.47 -4.53
C GLY A 28 2.45 3.34 -3.28
N PRO A 29 3.68 3.69 -2.86
CA PRO A 29 3.90 4.51 -1.67
C PRO A 29 3.21 5.88 -1.74
N VAL A 30 3.13 6.50 -2.91
CA VAL A 30 2.46 7.81 -3.08
C VAL A 30 0.96 7.67 -2.83
N ILE A 31 0.31 6.69 -3.48
CA ILE A 31 -1.13 6.45 -3.30
C ILE A 31 -1.42 5.99 -1.87
N GLY A 32 -0.59 5.10 -1.33
CA GLY A 32 -0.70 4.63 0.05
C GLY A 32 -0.56 5.76 1.07
N ALA A 33 0.37 6.69 0.85
CA ALA A 33 0.55 7.87 1.70
C ALA A 33 -0.67 8.80 1.66
N THR A 34 -1.15 9.12 0.46
CA THR A 34 -2.35 9.96 0.31
C THR A 34 -3.56 9.34 1.00
N LEU A 35 -3.83 8.06 0.73
CA LEU A 35 -4.98 7.36 1.28
C LEU A 35 -4.90 7.24 2.81
N PHE A 36 -3.73 6.83 3.32
CA PHE A 36 -3.50 6.71 4.77
C PHE A 36 -3.66 8.05 5.47
N HIS A 37 -3.18 9.14 4.87
CA HIS A 37 -3.31 10.48 5.44
C HIS A 37 -4.78 10.89 5.58
N PHE A 38 -5.60 10.68 4.55
CA PHE A 38 -7.04 10.95 4.62
C PHE A 38 -7.74 10.17 5.74
N PHE A 39 -7.43 8.88 5.90
CA PHE A 39 -7.99 8.08 6.98
C PHE A 39 -7.52 8.54 8.36
N LYS A 40 -6.21 8.81 8.51
CA LYS A 40 -5.63 9.32 9.74
C LYS A 40 -6.30 10.63 10.15
N GLU A 41 -6.38 11.61 9.25
CA GLU A 41 -6.99 12.91 9.55
C GLU A 41 -8.48 12.79 9.88
N GLY A 42 -9.19 11.91 9.16
CA GLY A 42 -10.57 11.55 9.48
C GLY A 42 -10.69 10.98 10.88
N PHE A 43 -9.86 10.01 11.26
CA PHE A 43 -9.90 9.44 12.61
C PHE A 43 -9.57 10.45 13.70
N TRP A 44 -8.60 11.33 13.47
CA TRP A 44 -8.27 12.40 14.41
C TRP A 44 -9.40 13.42 14.58
N THR A 45 -10.18 13.67 13.52
CA THR A 45 -11.29 14.63 13.55
C THR A 45 -12.55 14.02 14.17
N TYR A 46 -12.88 12.77 13.85
CA TYR A 46 -14.15 12.14 14.25
C TYR A 46 -14.04 11.30 15.54
N PHE A 47 -12.85 10.81 15.91
CA PHE A 47 -12.66 9.91 17.06
C PHE A 47 -11.73 10.52 18.11
N LEU A 48 -12.26 11.39 18.96
CA LEU A 48 -11.52 11.93 20.10
C LEU A 48 -11.17 10.82 21.10
N GLY A 49 -9.87 10.57 21.29
CA GLY A 49 -9.33 9.59 22.25
C GLY A 49 -9.33 8.14 21.76
N TRP A 50 -10.07 7.80 20.70
CA TRP A 50 -10.15 6.45 20.14
C TRP A 50 -9.41 6.31 18.79
N GLN A 51 -8.77 7.39 18.32
CA GLN A 51 -8.05 7.46 17.05
C GLN A 51 -7.05 6.31 16.81
N TYR A 52 -6.25 5.91 17.82
CA TYR A 52 -5.28 4.83 17.67
C TYR A 52 -5.93 3.45 17.57
N VAL A 53 -7.06 3.24 18.26
CA VAL A 53 -7.83 1.99 18.16
C VAL A 53 -8.48 1.90 16.78
N ALA A 54 -9.09 2.98 16.30
CA ALA A 54 -9.66 3.06 14.96
C ALA A 54 -8.59 2.83 13.87
N LEU A 55 -7.41 3.44 14.02
CA LEU A 55 -6.27 3.21 13.14
C LEU A 55 -5.83 1.74 13.15
N GLY A 56 -5.73 1.13 14.33
CA GLY A 56 -5.38 -0.29 14.46
C GLY A 56 -6.39 -1.21 13.75
N VAL A 57 -7.68 -0.96 13.93
CA VAL A 57 -8.75 -1.70 13.23
C VAL A 57 -8.63 -1.52 11.71
N LEU A 58 -8.41 -0.30 11.24
CA LEU A 58 -8.21 -0.03 9.82
C LEU A 58 -7.04 -0.84 9.24
N ILE A 59 -5.91 -0.89 9.95
CA ILE A 59 -4.73 -1.67 9.54
C ILE A 59 -5.07 -3.16 9.43
N VAL A 60 -5.78 -3.73 10.41
CA VAL A 60 -6.20 -5.14 10.38
C VAL A 60 -7.08 -5.42 9.16
N VAL A 61 -8.05 -4.55 8.89
CA VAL A 61 -8.92 -4.66 7.70
C VAL A 61 -8.09 -4.64 6.43
N ILE A 62 -7.18 -3.67 6.27
CA ILE A 62 -6.31 -3.57 5.10
C ILE A 62 -5.49 -4.85 4.91
N VAL A 63 -4.86 -5.37 5.96
CA VAL A 63 -3.99 -6.56 5.85
C VAL A 63 -4.78 -7.81 5.45
N ILE A 64 -6.03 -7.96 5.94
CA ILE A 64 -6.88 -9.10 5.62
C ILE A 64 -7.40 -9.03 4.17
N TYR A 65 -7.86 -7.87 3.73
CA TYR A 65 -8.50 -7.71 2.41
C TYR A 65 -7.52 -7.37 1.28
N PHE A 66 -6.40 -6.72 1.59
CA PHE A 66 -5.41 -6.22 0.62
C PHE A 66 -3.97 -6.62 1.02
N PRO A 67 -3.64 -7.92 1.06
CA PRO A 67 -2.33 -8.41 1.49
C PRO A 67 -1.18 -8.02 0.53
N GLU A 68 -1.49 -7.85 -0.76
CA GLU A 68 -0.54 -7.36 -1.78
C GLU A 68 -0.47 -5.82 -1.82
N GLY A 69 -1.27 -5.13 -1.00
CA GLY A 69 -1.49 -3.69 -1.03
C GLY A 69 -2.39 -3.23 -2.17
N LEU A 70 -2.67 -1.92 -2.22
CA LEU A 70 -3.66 -1.34 -3.12
C LEU A 70 -3.26 -1.48 -4.59
N MET A 71 -1.96 -1.30 -4.92
CA MET A 71 -1.48 -1.48 -6.29
C MET A 71 -1.45 -2.93 -6.75
N GLY A 72 -1.17 -3.88 -5.85
CA GLY A 72 -1.26 -5.31 -6.17
C GLY A 72 -2.68 -5.71 -6.56
N TRP A 73 -3.66 -5.27 -5.75
CA TRP A 73 -5.08 -5.46 -6.05
C TRP A 73 -5.52 -4.77 -7.35
N LEU A 74 -5.03 -3.55 -7.61
CA LEU A 74 -5.37 -2.83 -8.85
C LEU A 74 -4.81 -3.52 -10.09
N ARG A 75 -3.60 -4.10 -10.00
CA ARG A 75 -2.97 -4.88 -11.08
C ARG A 75 -3.76 -6.13 -11.41
N GLU A 76 -4.20 -6.85 -10.39
CA GLU A 76 -4.99 -8.07 -10.56
C GLU A 76 -6.36 -7.78 -11.17
N LYS A 77 -6.98 -6.65 -10.80
CA LYS A 77 -8.32 -6.27 -11.29
C LYS A 77 -8.31 -5.51 -12.63
N TYR A 78 -7.23 -4.80 -12.95
CA TYR A 78 -7.09 -4.00 -14.18
C TYR A 78 -5.74 -4.25 -14.89
N PRO A 79 -5.50 -5.47 -15.39
CA PRO A 79 -4.25 -5.82 -16.07
C PRO A 79 -4.00 -4.96 -17.31
N GLU A 80 -5.06 -4.54 -17.99
CA GLU A 80 -5.03 -3.76 -19.24
C GLU A 80 -4.34 -2.39 -19.10
N LYS A 81 -4.38 -1.77 -17.91
CA LYS A 81 -3.74 -0.46 -17.65
C LYS A 81 -2.31 -0.57 -17.13
N PHE A 82 -1.89 -1.76 -16.68
CA PHE A 82 -0.58 -1.99 -16.07
C PHE A 82 0.45 -2.61 -17.01
N GLY A 83 0.12 -2.73 -18.31
CA GLY A 83 1.10 -3.02 -19.37
C GLY A 83 1.82 -4.35 -19.20
N GLU A 84 1.24 -5.30 -18.47
CA GLU A 84 1.78 -6.66 -18.34
C GLU A 84 1.31 -7.50 -19.53
N VAL A 85 1.54 -6.97 -20.74
CA VAL A 85 1.55 -7.81 -21.94
C VAL A 85 2.86 -8.56 -21.84
N VAL A 86 2.85 -9.74 -21.23
CA VAL A 86 3.93 -10.71 -21.44
C VAL A 86 3.88 -11.02 -22.93
N ASP A 87 4.75 -10.37 -23.68
CA ASP A 87 4.83 -10.50 -25.12
C ASP A 87 5.03 -11.99 -25.42
N GLU A 88 4.04 -12.61 -26.05
CA GLU A 88 4.05 -14.04 -26.34
C GLU A 88 5.23 -14.41 -27.26
N ALA A 89 5.85 -13.42 -27.89
CA ALA A 89 7.11 -13.52 -28.63
C ALA A 89 8.29 -14.00 -27.76
N ASP A 90 8.43 -13.54 -26.52
CA ASP A 90 9.55 -13.92 -25.64
C ASP A 90 9.46 -15.38 -25.18
N ARG A 91 8.23 -15.90 -25.00
CA ARG A 91 8.01 -17.32 -24.66
C ARG A 91 8.42 -18.25 -25.81
N LYS A 92 8.19 -17.85 -27.06
CA LYS A 92 8.53 -18.67 -28.24
C LYS A 92 10.03 -18.65 -28.54
N ALA A 93 10.69 -17.51 -28.35
CA ALA A 93 12.14 -17.38 -28.56
C ALA A 93 12.97 -18.31 -27.65
N GLN A 94 12.53 -18.57 -26.41
CA GLN A 94 13.21 -19.52 -25.51
C GLN A 94 12.96 -21.00 -25.85
N VAL A 95 11.91 -21.33 -26.60
CA VAL A 95 11.56 -22.71 -26.94
C VAL A 95 12.22 -23.14 -28.25
N GLU A 96 12.44 -22.23 -29.20
CA GLU A 96 13.18 -22.53 -30.44
C GLU A 96 14.71 -22.65 -30.28
N LEU A 97 15.26 -22.15 -29.16
CA LEU A 97 16.70 -22.25 -28.85
C LEU A 97 17.10 -23.53 -28.10
N LYS A 98 16.19 -24.50 -27.94
CA LYS A 98 16.47 -25.80 -27.32
C LYS A 98 16.54 -26.93 -28.33
#